data_AF-A0A377LXA1-F1
#
_entry.id   AF-A0A377LXA1-F1
#
_cell.length_a   1.000
_cell.length_b   1.000
_cell.length_c   1.000
_cell.angle_alpha   90.00
_cell.angle_beta   90.00
_cell.angle_gamma   90.00
#
_symmetry.space_group_name_H-M   'P 1'
#
loop_
_entity.id
_entity.type
_entity.pdbx_description
1 polymer ?
#
loop_
_entity_poly.entity_id
_entity_poly.type
_entity_poly.pdbx_seq_one_letter_code
_entity_poly.pdbx_strand_id
1 'polypeptide(L)'
;MAVDARQLKPAMMILLCVTTSAWAEPGDDSLPPPPEARAVNDEVVFQLGLIVNHYDTGLVVPVTQRKGAYFVSSADLLRAGLPPEHVPTGEVDLSSLAQVRVEYDSAAQRLLLTVPREWGGLPGDLLWRANRAKQTSLWARGAAELRSLYQPHGTRGRPGFSVA
;
A
#
# COMPACT_ATOMS: atom_id res chain seq x y z
N MET A 1 -19.78 55.02 44.61
CA MET A 1 -19.51 55.52 43.24
C MET A 1 -18.19 54.93 42.78
N ALA A 2 -18.22 54.30 41.60
CA ALA A 2 -17.13 53.92 40.67
C ALA A 2 -15.85 53.25 41.22
N VAL A 3 -15.68 51.96 40.87
CA VAL A 3 -14.39 51.43 40.42
C VAL A 3 -14.62 50.62 39.14
N ASP A 4 -13.76 50.90 38.17
CA ASP A 4 -13.81 50.50 36.76
C ASP A 4 -13.10 49.14 36.51
N ALA A 5 -13.09 48.73 35.24
CA ALA A 5 -12.96 47.40 34.68
C ALA A 5 -11.56 46.74 34.74
N ARG A 6 -11.57 45.41 34.57
CA ARG A 6 -10.88 44.67 33.47
C ARG A 6 -10.09 43.42 33.93
N GLN A 7 -10.52 42.26 33.39
CA GLN A 7 -9.73 41.06 33.02
C GLN A 7 -8.95 40.29 34.10
N LEU A 8 -9.39 39.06 34.43
CA LEU A 8 -8.49 37.89 34.37
C LEU A 8 -9.27 36.54 34.34
N LYS A 9 -9.36 36.02 33.11
CA LYS A 9 -9.17 34.64 32.62
C LYS A 9 -9.87 33.42 33.27
N PRO A 10 -10.35 32.50 32.41
CA PRO A 10 -11.39 31.55 32.73
C PRO A 10 -10.86 30.42 33.63
N ALA A 11 -11.68 30.09 34.61
CA ALA A 11 -11.75 28.76 35.19
C ALA A 11 -11.90 27.71 34.08
N MET A 12 -11.48 26.47 34.36
CA MET A 12 -11.70 25.27 33.55
C MET A 12 -10.54 24.90 32.59
N MET A 13 -9.41 24.50 33.17
CA MET A 13 -8.44 23.61 32.51
C MET A 13 -7.92 22.61 33.55
N ILE A 14 -8.87 22.00 34.26
CA ILE A 14 -8.66 20.82 35.07
C ILE A 14 -9.65 19.80 34.50
N LEU A 15 -9.15 18.58 34.29
CA LEU A 15 -9.87 17.42 33.77
C LEU A 15 -9.91 17.34 32.23
N LEU A 16 -8.94 16.64 31.65
CA LEU A 16 -9.16 15.47 30.76
C LEU A 16 -7.92 15.17 29.88
N CYS A 17 -6.73 14.99 30.46
CA CYS A 17 -5.64 14.29 29.76
C CYS A 17 -5.02 13.27 30.71
N VAL A 18 -5.75 12.16 30.93
CA VAL A 18 -5.12 10.88 31.28
C VAL A 18 -4.21 10.53 30.12
N THR A 19 -2.94 10.94 30.23
CA THR A 19 -1.87 10.43 29.39
C THR A 19 -1.57 9.02 29.88
N THR A 20 -2.16 8.00 29.24
CA THR A 20 -1.55 6.67 29.28
C THR A 20 -0.20 6.82 28.59
N SER A 21 0.85 6.97 29.39
CA SER A 21 2.21 6.73 28.94
C SER A 21 2.30 5.23 28.65
N ALA A 22 2.11 4.86 27.38
CA ALA A 22 2.53 3.56 26.91
C ALA A 22 4.07 3.56 26.96
N TRP A 23 4.61 3.00 28.04
CA TRP A 23 6.03 2.65 28.10
C TRP A 23 6.24 1.53 27.09
N ALA A 24 6.95 1.83 26.00
CA ALA A 24 7.44 0.82 25.07
C ALA A 24 8.40 -0.10 25.86
N GLU A 25 8.15 -1.40 25.83
CA GLU A 25 9.06 -2.36 26.43
C GLU A 25 10.41 -2.31 25.70
N PRO A 26 11.55 -2.21 26.42
CA PRO A 26 12.88 -2.28 25.83
C PRO A 26 13.14 -3.72 25.38
N GLY A 27 12.63 -4.07 24.20
CA GLY A 27 12.72 -5.41 23.62
C GLY A 27 12.07 -5.56 22.25
N ASP A 28 11.16 -4.64 21.88
CA ASP A 28 10.43 -4.67 20.60
C ASP A 28 11.21 -4.02 19.43
N ASP A 29 12.37 -3.41 19.70
CA ASP A 29 13.30 -2.87 18.68
C ASP A 29 14.26 -3.96 18.14
N SER A 30 13.84 -5.23 18.20
CA SER A 30 14.55 -6.30 17.52
C SER A 30 14.17 -6.27 16.04
N LEU A 31 14.63 -5.22 15.35
CA LEU A 31 14.76 -5.28 13.90
C LEU A 31 15.53 -6.55 13.56
N PRO A 32 15.15 -7.30 12.50
CA PRO A 32 15.95 -8.43 12.06
C PRO A 32 17.39 -7.94 11.93
N PRO A 33 18.37 -8.66 12.51
CA PRO A 33 19.74 -8.19 12.54
C PRO A 33 20.13 -7.79 11.13
N PRO A 34 20.65 -6.56 10.92
CA PRO A 34 21.11 -6.17 9.60
C PRO A 34 22.09 -7.24 9.13
N PRO A 35 21.95 -7.77 7.90
CA PRO A 35 22.84 -8.79 7.41
C PRO A 35 24.29 -8.32 7.61
N GLU A 36 25.11 -9.16 8.25
CA GLU A 36 26.45 -8.75 8.67
C GLU A 36 27.27 -8.26 7.46
N ALA A 37 27.69 -6.98 7.49
CA ALA A 37 28.45 -6.34 6.42
C ALA A 37 29.86 -6.93 6.18
N ARG A 38 30.23 -8.03 6.87
CA ARG A 38 31.55 -8.68 6.79
C ARG A 38 31.54 -9.99 6.00
N ALA A 39 30.37 -10.43 5.54
CA ALA A 39 30.22 -11.39 4.46
C ALA A 39 29.34 -10.80 3.34
N VAL A 40 29.70 -9.60 2.88
CA VAL A 40 29.25 -9.08 1.57
C VAL A 40 29.92 -9.95 0.50
N ASN A 41 29.44 -11.18 0.35
CA ASN A 41 29.26 -11.69 -0.99
C ASN A 41 28.35 -10.65 -1.67
N ASP A 42 28.64 -10.29 -2.90
CA ASP A 42 28.10 -9.14 -3.64
C ASP A 42 26.57 -9.20 -3.89
N GLU A 43 25.83 -9.95 -3.07
CA GLU A 43 24.45 -10.38 -3.16
C GLU A 43 23.61 -9.82 -2.01
N VAL A 44 22.54 -9.11 -2.34
CA VAL A 44 21.58 -8.51 -1.39
C VAL A 44 20.17 -8.84 -1.86
N VAL A 45 19.27 -9.24 -0.95
CA VAL A 45 17.87 -9.51 -1.27
C VAL A 45 16.99 -8.36 -0.84
N PHE A 46 16.26 -7.77 -1.79
CA PHE A 46 15.29 -6.70 -1.57
C PHE A 46 13.87 -7.22 -1.71
N GLN A 47 12.93 -6.66 -0.94
CA GLN A 47 11.50 -6.89 -1.13
C GLN A 47 10.94 -5.71 -1.92
N LEU A 48 10.73 -5.88 -3.23
CA LEU A 48 10.38 -4.79 -4.13
C LEU A 48 9.01 -5.00 -4.76
N GLY A 49 8.25 -3.90 -4.87
CA GLY A 49 7.03 -3.87 -5.67
C GLY A 49 7.37 -3.96 -7.16
N LEU A 50 6.76 -4.90 -7.87
CA LEU A 50 7.05 -5.13 -9.29
C LEU A 50 6.11 -4.32 -10.19
N ILE A 51 6.67 -3.41 -10.99
CA ILE A 51 5.95 -2.57 -11.93
C ILE A 51 6.36 -2.98 -13.34
N VAL A 52 5.40 -3.37 -14.18
CA VAL A 52 5.68 -3.83 -15.55
C VAL A 52 5.01 -2.88 -16.54
N ASN A 53 5.78 -2.26 -17.44
CA ASN A 53 5.27 -1.27 -18.42
C ASN A 53 4.41 -0.18 -17.78
N HIS A 54 4.85 0.35 -16.63
CA HIS A 54 4.14 1.32 -15.77
C HIS A 54 2.86 0.80 -15.09
N TYR A 55 2.53 -0.49 -15.26
CA TYR A 55 1.43 -1.12 -14.55
C TYR A 55 1.92 -1.70 -13.22
N ASP A 56 1.29 -1.25 -12.14
CA ASP A 56 1.47 -1.85 -10.82
C ASP A 56 0.81 -3.23 -10.77
N THR A 57 1.64 -4.26 -10.58
CA THR A 57 1.17 -5.66 -10.50
C THR A 57 0.56 -6.00 -9.14
N GLY A 58 0.73 -5.13 -8.14
CA GLY A 58 0.40 -5.38 -6.74
C GLY A 58 1.20 -6.53 -6.11
N LEU A 59 2.28 -6.99 -6.75
CA LEU A 59 3.16 -8.03 -6.23
C LEU A 59 4.39 -7.40 -5.60
N VAL A 60 4.68 -7.81 -4.36
CA VAL A 60 5.97 -7.58 -3.71
C VAL A 60 6.72 -8.89 -3.76
N VAL A 61 7.89 -8.89 -4.37
CA VAL A 61 8.67 -10.09 -4.65
C VAL A 61 10.10 -9.94 -4.13
N PRO A 62 10.75 -11.04 -3.71
CA PRO A 62 12.16 -11.02 -3.41
C PRO A 62 12.95 -10.79 -4.71
N VAL A 63 13.83 -9.79 -4.69
CA VAL A 63 14.74 -9.44 -5.78
C VAL A 63 16.16 -9.54 -5.25
N THR A 64 16.91 -10.51 -5.75
CA THR A 64 18.31 -10.68 -5.41
C THR A 64 19.15 -9.80 -6.31
N GLN A 65 19.84 -8.80 -5.77
CA GLN A 65 20.83 -8.03 -6.49
C GLN A 65 22.18 -8.69 -6.28
N ARG A 66 22.83 -9.19 -7.34
CA ARG A 66 24.20 -9.70 -7.29
C ARG A 66 25.06 -9.07 -8.39
N LYS A 67 26.22 -8.52 -8.05
CA LYS A 67 27.14 -7.91 -9.03
C LYS A 67 26.47 -6.82 -9.89
N GLY A 68 25.54 -6.08 -9.29
CA GLY A 68 24.76 -5.03 -9.97
C GLY A 68 23.64 -5.52 -10.88
N ALA A 69 23.46 -6.83 -11.07
CA ALA A 69 22.34 -7.42 -11.80
C ALA A 69 21.22 -7.84 -10.84
N TYR A 70 19.98 -7.78 -11.31
CA TYR A 70 18.79 -8.11 -10.53
C TYR A 70 18.23 -9.46 -10.96
N PHE A 71 17.93 -10.29 -9.97
CA PHE A 71 17.48 -11.65 -10.15
C PHE A 71 16.13 -11.84 -9.47
N VAL A 72 15.19 -12.44 -10.20
CA VAL A 72 13.82 -12.67 -9.72
C VAL A 72 13.40 -14.08 -10.12
N SER A 73 12.60 -14.73 -9.27
CA SER A 73 12.02 -16.02 -9.60
C SER A 73 11.13 -15.92 -10.85
N SER A 74 11.31 -16.84 -11.78
CA SER A 74 10.44 -17.05 -12.94
C SER A 74 8.97 -17.14 -12.55
N ALA A 75 8.63 -17.83 -11.46
CA ALA A 75 7.25 -17.94 -10.98
C ALA A 75 6.64 -16.56 -10.65
N ASP A 76 7.43 -15.66 -10.08
CA ASP A 76 6.98 -14.31 -9.75
C ASP A 76 6.86 -13.41 -10.99
N LEU A 77 7.76 -13.57 -11.97
CA LEU A 77 7.66 -12.90 -13.27
C LEU A 77 6.41 -13.35 -14.05
N LEU A 78 6.09 -14.64 -14.05
CA LEU A 78 4.88 -15.17 -14.66
C LEU A 78 3.62 -14.67 -13.95
N ARG A 79 3.63 -14.62 -12.61
CA ARG A 79 2.53 -14.02 -11.81
C ARG A 79 2.35 -12.53 -12.07
N ALA A 80 3.43 -11.83 -12.39
CA ALA A 80 3.43 -10.44 -12.81
C ALA A 80 2.89 -10.22 -14.23
N GLY A 81 2.59 -11.32 -14.95
CA GLY A 81 2.01 -11.29 -16.28
C GLY A 81 3.04 -11.30 -17.41
N LEU A 82 4.31 -11.61 -17.13
CA LEU A 82 5.28 -11.81 -18.21
C LEU A 82 4.97 -13.12 -18.97
N PRO A 83 5.11 -13.13 -20.30
CA PRO A 83 4.86 -14.31 -21.12
C PRO A 83 5.88 -15.43 -20.85
N PRO A 84 5.44 -16.69 -20.69
CA PRO A 84 6.31 -17.82 -20.38
C PRO A 84 7.35 -18.13 -21.46
N GLU A 85 7.06 -17.81 -22.72
CA GLU A 85 7.99 -18.01 -23.83
C GLU A 85 9.25 -17.12 -23.74
N HIS A 86 9.21 -16.04 -22.96
CA HIS A 86 10.33 -15.10 -22.78
C HIS A 86 10.95 -15.18 -21.37
N VAL A 87 10.41 -16.01 -20.48
CA VAL A 87 10.86 -16.13 -19.09
C VAL A 87 11.52 -17.50 -18.88
N PRO A 88 12.85 -17.55 -18.69
CA PRO A 88 13.55 -18.78 -18.35
C PRO A 88 13.03 -19.38 -17.03
N THR A 89 13.16 -20.69 -16.85
CA THR A 89 12.77 -21.35 -15.58
C THR A 89 13.83 -21.13 -14.50
N GLY A 90 13.39 -20.99 -13.23
CA GLY A 90 14.27 -20.83 -12.07
C GLY A 90 14.44 -19.37 -11.65
N GLU A 91 15.65 -19.00 -11.27
CA GLU A 91 16.03 -17.62 -10.95
C GLU A 91 16.53 -16.91 -12.21
N VAL A 92 15.86 -15.82 -12.60
CA VAL A 92 16.04 -15.15 -13.88
C VAL A 92 16.84 -13.87 -13.69
N ASP A 93 17.95 -13.74 -14.42
CA ASP A 93 18.66 -12.48 -14.57
C ASP A 93 17.86 -11.52 -15.45
N LEU A 94 17.37 -10.44 -14.87
CA LEU A 94 16.56 -9.46 -15.58
C LEU A 94 17.37 -8.67 -16.62
N SER A 95 18.69 -8.58 -16.47
CA SER A 95 19.57 -7.93 -17.45
C SER A 95 19.83 -8.80 -18.69
N SER A 96 19.63 -10.12 -18.58
CA SER A 96 19.76 -11.08 -19.68
C SER A 96 18.53 -11.11 -20.59
N LEU A 97 17.40 -10.57 -20.14
CA LEU A 97 16.15 -10.55 -20.89
C LEU A 97 16.27 -9.60 -22.08
N ALA A 98 15.94 -10.10 -23.28
CA ALA A 98 16.09 -9.36 -24.52
C ALA A 98 15.26 -8.07 -24.50
N GLN A 99 15.95 -6.93 -24.66
CA GLN A 99 15.35 -5.59 -24.77
C GLN A 99 14.50 -5.16 -23.56
N VAL A 100 14.64 -5.81 -22.40
CA VAL A 100 13.99 -5.38 -21.16
C VAL A 100 14.86 -4.33 -20.47
N ARG A 101 14.24 -3.20 -20.10
CA ARG A 101 14.88 -2.21 -19.23
C ARG A 101 14.46 -2.46 -17.80
N VAL A 102 15.43 -2.49 -16.90
CA VAL A 102 15.24 -2.65 -15.46
C VAL A 102 15.69 -1.37 -14.78
N GLU A 103 14.84 -0.80 -13.95
CA GLU A 103 15.15 0.38 -13.15
C GLU A 103 14.69 0.16 -11.71
N TYR A 104 15.57 0.49 -10.76
CA TYR A 104 15.26 0.40 -9.35
C TYR A 104 14.92 1.78 -8.80
N ASP A 105 13.67 1.97 -8.38
CA ASP A 105 13.22 3.14 -7.63
C ASP A 105 13.34 2.85 -6.14
N SER A 106 14.43 3.35 -5.54
CA SER A 106 14.71 3.18 -4.12
C SER A 106 13.75 3.96 -3.23
N ALA A 107 13.24 5.12 -3.69
CA ALA A 107 12.34 5.95 -2.91
C ALA A 107 10.96 5.30 -2.74
N ALA A 108 10.46 4.66 -3.79
CA ALA A 108 9.20 3.95 -3.77
C ALA A 108 9.32 2.45 -3.43
N GLN A 109 10.55 1.94 -3.25
CA GLN A 109 10.88 0.51 -3.11
C GLN A 109 10.26 -0.36 -4.21
N ARG A 110 10.51 0.03 -5.47
CA ARG A 110 9.92 -0.62 -6.64
C ARG A 110 10.97 -0.99 -7.66
N LEU A 111 10.71 -2.08 -8.38
CA LEU A 111 11.45 -2.47 -9.55
C LEU A 111 10.58 -2.25 -10.78
N LEU A 112 11.03 -1.36 -11.66
CA LEU A 112 10.34 -1.01 -12.90
C LEU A 112 10.95 -1.83 -14.04
N LEU A 113 10.10 -2.62 -14.67
CA LEU A 113 10.40 -3.42 -15.86
C LEU A 113 9.72 -2.76 -17.05
N THR A 114 10.51 -2.30 -18.02
CA THR A 114 9.98 -1.93 -19.34
C THR A 114 10.25 -3.08 -20.29
N VAL A 115 9.17 -3.74 -20.67
CA VAL A 115 9.18 -4.95 -21.50
C VAL A 115 8.76 -4.58 -22.93
N PRO A 116 9.38 -5.16 -23.96
CA PRO A 116 9.03 -4.88 -25.35
C PRO A 116 7.57 -5.20 -25.69
N ARG A 117 7.00 -4.46 -26.65
CA ARG A 117 5.57 -4.59 -27.01
C ARG A 117 5.30 -5.90 -27.76
N GLU A 118 6.30 -6.39 -28.49
CA GLU A 118 6.28 -7.62 -29.28
C GLU A 118 6.10 -8.88 -28.45
N TRP A 119 6.36 -8.82 -27.13
CA TRP A 119 6.14 -9.96 -26.25
C TRP A 119 4.66 -10.32 -26.13
N GLY A 120 3.73 -9.43 -26.52
CA GLY A 120 2.29 -9.73 -26.70
C GLY A 120 1.50 -10.16 -25.45
N GLY A 121 2.20 -10.52 -24.38
CA GLY A 121 1.68 -11.19 -23.19
C GLY A 121 1.30 -10.27 -22.04
N LEU A 122 1.33 -8.94 -22.23
CA LEU A 122 0.85 -7.97 -21.24
C LEU A 122 -0.51 -7.42 -21.69
N PRO A 123 -1.62 -8.19 -21.56
CA PRO A 123 -2.95 -7.63 -21.69
C PRO A 123 -3.13 -6.65 -20.54
N GLY A 124 -2.87 -5.37 -20.81
CA GLY A 124 -3.19 -4.27 -19.90
C GLY A 124 -4.62 -4.40 -19.37
N ASP A 125 -5.51 -5.02 -20.18
CA ASP A 125 -6.90 -5.32 -19.83
C ASP A 125 -7.13 -6.36 -18.72
N LEU A 126 -6.30 -7.40 -18.66
CA LEU A 126 -6.41 -8.45 -17.64
C LEU A 126 -5.68 -8.05 -16.36
N LEU A 127 -4.54 -7.36 -16.49
CA LEU A 127 -3.77 -6.87 -15.34
C LEU A 127 -4.56 -5.81 -14.56
N TRP A 128 -5.26 -4.88 -15.24
CA TRP A 128 -6.12 -3.91 -14.55
C TRP A 128 -7.27 -4.58 -13.78
N ARG A 129 -7.87 -5.64 -14.33
CA ARG A 129 -8.97 -6.38 -13.69
C ARG A 129 -8.51 -7.10 -12.42
N ALA A 130 -7.36 -7.76 -12.51
CA ALA A 130 -6.78 -8.49 -11.38
C ALA A 130 -6.43 -7.54 -10.22
N ASN A 131 -5.88 -6.36 -10.51
CA ASN A 131 -5.55 -5.38 -9.47
C ASN A 131 -6.81 -4.78 -8.81
N ARG A 132 -7.84 -4.42 -9.60
CA ARG A 132 -9.11 -3.90 -9.05
C ARG A 132 -9.80 -4.90 -8.10
N ALA A 133 -9.73 -6.19 -8.42
CA ALA A 133 -10.28 -7.27 -7.60
C ALA A 133 -9.52 -7.48 -6.28
N LYS A 134 -8.22 -7.16 -6.21
CA LYS A 134 -7.44 -7.17 -4.95
C LYS A 134 -7.68 -5.91 -4.13
N GLN A 135 -7.76 -4.74 -4.77
CA GLN A 135 -7.98 -3.48 -4.07
C GLN A 135 -9.36 -3.41 -3.40
N THR A 136 -10.37 -4.14 -3.89
CA THR A 136 -11.71 -4.18 -3.28
C THR A 136 -11.81 -4.97 -1.96
N SER A 137 -10.71 -5.48 -1.38
CA SER A 137 -10.79 -6.30 -0.15
C SER A 137 -10.40 -5.60 1.16
N LEU A 138 -9.91 -4.35 1.16
CA LEU A 138 -9.51 -3.67 2.41
C LEU A 138 -10.59 -2.75 3.02
N TRP A 139 -11.61 -2.36 2.26
CA TRP A 139 -12.75 -1.53 2.71
C TRP A 139 -14.06 -2.32 2.84
N ALA A 140 -14.15 -3.54 2.32
CA ALA A 140 -15.40 -4.30 2.28
C ALA A 140 -15.86 -4.82 3.65
N ARG A 141 -14.96 -4.93 4.65
CA ARG A 141 -15.36 -5.35 6.02
C ARG A 141 -15.95 -4.23 6.87
N GLY A 142 -15.84 -2.96 6.47
CA GLY A 142 -16.48 -1.84 7.17
C GLY A 142 -17.73 -1.28 6.49
N ALA A 143 -17.89 -1.52 5.18
CA ALA A 143 -18.98 -0.91 4.40
C ALA A 143 -20.34 -1.63 4.53
N ALA A 144 -20.36 -2.88 5.01
CA ALA A 144 -21.61 -3.62 5.20
C ALA A 144 -22.37 -3.19 6.48
N GLU A 145 -21.67 -2.65 7.49
CA GLU A 145 -22.27 -2.37 8.80
C GLU A 145 -22.93 -0.97 8.88
N LEU A 146 -22.54 -0.03 8.02
CA LEU A 146 -22.99 1.36 8.12
C LEU A 146 -24.30 1.66 7.40
N ARG A 147 -24.90 0.68 6.70
CA ARG A 147 -26.18 0.89 5.99
C ARG A 147 -27.43 0.72 6.88
N SER A 148 -27.28 0.44 8.18
CA SER A 148 -28.42 0.14 9.06
C SER A 148 -28.73 1.23 10.10
N LEU A 149 -28.49 2.52 9.82
CA LEU A 149 -28.84 3.59 10.79
C LEU A 149 -29.44 4.88 10.21
N TYR A 150 -29.98 4.87 8.99
CA TYR A 150 -30.73 6.04 8.48
C TYR A 150 -32.18 5.68 8.13
N GLN A 151 -33.03 5.63 9.14
CA GLN A 151 -34.47 5.80 8.99
C GLN A 151 -34.84 7.17 9.59
N PRO A 152 -35.10 8.20 8.76
CA PRO A 152 -35.63 9.46 9.27
C PRO A 152 -37.09 9.28 9.71
N HIS A 153 -37.34 9.45 11.00
CA HIS A 153 -38.67 9.64 11.55
C HIS A 153 -39.19 11.03 11.14
N GLY A 154 -40.07 11.08 10.14
CA GLY A 154 -40.77 12.29 9.75
C GLY A 154 -42.05 12.48 10.57
N THR A 155 -41.98 13.21 11.67
CA THR A 155 -43.17 13.79 12.32
C THR A 155 -43.43 15.18 11.74
N ARG A 156 -44.67 15.45 11.31
CA ARG A 156 -45.18 16.83 11.24
C ARG A 156 -46.69 16.82 11.44
N GLY A 157 -47.12 17.39 12.56
CA GLY A 157 -48.53 17.60 12.87
C GLY A 157 -49.03 18.99 12.45
N ARG A 158 -50.33 19.01 12.10
CA ARG A 158 -51.37 20.05 12.37
C ARG A 158 -51.36 21.35 11.53
N PRO A 159 -52.48 22.12 11.45
CA PRO A 159 -53.92 21.85 11.69
C PRO A 159 -54.88 22.35 10.55
N GLY A 160 -56.19 22.05 10.63
CA GLY A 160 -57.26 23.00 10.26
C GLY A 160 -58.14 22.73 9.01
N PHE A 161 -59.42 22.41 9.29
CA PHE A 161 -60.68 22.78 8.60
C PHE A 161 -60.87 22.60 7.07
N SER A 162 -61.94 21.87 6.69
CA SER A 162 -63.05 22.50 5.94
C SER A 162 -64.37 21.73 6.12
N VAL A 163 -65.42 22.48 6.41
CA VAL A 163 -66.84 22.12 6.36
C VAL A 163 -67.35 22.48 4.97
N ALA A 164 -68.09 21.57 4.33
CA ALA A 164 -69.26 21.81 3.47
C ALA A 164 -69.80 20.45 3.01
#